data_AF-D4CPY8-F1
#
_entry.id   AF-D4CPY8-F1
#
_cell.length_a   1.000
_cell.length_b   1.000
_cell.length_c   1.000
_cell.angle_alpha   90.00
_cell.angle_beta   90.00
_cell.angle_gamma   90.00
#
_symmetry.space_group_name_H-M   'P 1'
#
loop_
_entity.id
_entity.type
_entity.pdbx_description
1 polymer ?
#
loop_
_entity_poly.entity_id
_entity_poly.type
_entity_poly.pdbx_seq_one_letter_code
_entity_poly.pdbx_strand_id
1 'polypeptide(L)'
;MKAKKESSAGRVPMRYDAYGRPLREKKKGRGKAVFRFFFFFLFPYLIINGAILYLAISRPTVSTDDPDTSDYKSASIRIRLHSLLPIKNVKATLEGEPVELKQDGEDYIASLSDNGNLNIRAESINWMSDSVNVQVSLLDRTGPVIDKDSVDIGSGYVEFQVSDTQSGVSFDSIYGVDSDGDNVKPIDVNKESGVVTMPMKAESITVYLSDQAGNQSTGKFSLS
;
A
#
# COMPACT_ATOMS: atom_id res chain seq x y z
N MET A 1 80.82 -11.40 -50.90
CA MET A 1 80.37 -12.79 -50.75
C MET A 1 79.05 -12.82 -49.97
N LYS A 2 77.94 -13.24 -50.59
CA LYS A 2 76.66 -13.47 -49.89
C LYS A 2 76.30 -14.95 -50.04
N ALA A 3 76.38 -15.69 -48.94
CA ALA A 3 75.95 -17.09 -48.87
C ALA A 3 74.41 -17.15 -48.76
N LYS A 4 73.78 -17.86 -49.70
CA LYS A 4 72.34 -18.15 -49.70
C LYS A 4 72.11 -19.40 -48.86
N LYS A 5 71.39 -19.23 -47.74
CA LYS A 5 71.04 -20.30 -46.80
C LYS A 5 69.86 -21.10 -47.38
N GLU A 6 70.08 -22.35 -47.77
CA GLU A 6 69.01 -23.28 -48.14
C GLU A 6 68.28 -23.75 -46.88
N SER A 7 66.97 -23.55 -46.85
CA SER A 7 66.06 -24.04 -45.81
C SER A 7 65.54 -25.41 -46.24
N SER A 8 66.02 -26.47 -45.57
CA SER A 8 65.50 -27.83 -45.71
C SER A 8 64.15 -27.95 -45.00
N ALA A 9 63.07 -27.59 -45.69
CA ALA A 9 61.72 -27.90 -45.24
C ALA A 9 61.50 -29.43 -45.35
N GLY A 10 61.55 -30.11 -44.21
CA GLY A 10 61.22 -31.54 -44.09
C GLY A 10 59.83 -31.83 -44.68
N ARG A 11 59.77 -32.69 -45.70
CA ARG A 11 58.53 -33.12 -46.35
C ARG A 11 57.82 -34.12 -45.44
N VAL A 12 56.66 -33.74 -44.92
CA VAL A 12 55.73 -34.67 -44.26
C VAL A 12 55.20 -35.65 -45.31
N PRO A 13 55.21 -36.98 -45.09
CA PRO A 13 54.78 -37.95 -46.08
C PRO A 13 53.28 -37.81 -46.38
N MET A 14 52.93 -37.49 -47.64
CA MET A 14 51.55 -37.51 -48.11
C MET A 14 51.05 -38.95 -48.18
N ARG A 15 49.90 -39.22 -47.55
CA ARG A 15 49.20 -40.51 -47.67
C ARG A 15 48.38 -40.51 -48.95
N TYR A 16 48.43 -41.60 -49.71
CA TYR A 16 47.66 -41.81 -50.94
C TYR A 16 46.66 -42.94 -50.74
N ASP A 17 45.54 -42.92 -51.46
CA ASP A 17 44.59 -44.02 -51.51
C ASP A 17 45.10 -45.15 -52.44
N ALA A 18 44.36 -46.27 -52.51
CA ALA A 18 44.70 -47.43 -53.34
C ALA A 18 44.75 -47.13 -54.86
N TYR A 19 44.30 -45.94 -55.27
CA TYR A 19 44.30 -45.46 -56.65
C TYR A 19 45.31 -44.32 -56.88
N GLY A 20 46.23 -44.10 -55.94
CA GLY A 20 47.30 -43.10 -56.07
C GLY A 20 46.84 -41.65 -55.95
N ARG A 21 45.64 -41.39 -55.40
CA ARG A 21 45.15 -40.03 -55.17
C ARG A 21 45.54 -39.57 -53.76
N PRO A 22 45.99 -38.32 -53.57
CA PRO A 22 46.38 -37.83 -52.25
C PRO A 22 45.16 -37.82 -51.32
N LEU A 23 45.26 -38.53 -50.20
CA LEU A 23 44.26 -38.48 -49.13
C LEU A 23 44.32 -37.09 -48.51
N ARG A 24 43.40 -36.20 -48.90
CA ARG A 24 43.16 -34.97 -48.14
C ARG A 24 42.69 -35.38 -46.76
N GLU A 25 43.56 -35.22 -45.76
CA GLU A 25 43.13 -35.22 -44.37
C GLU A 25 42.05 -34.16 -44.23
N LYS A 26 40.79 -34.59 -44.12
CA LYS A 26 39.70 -33.70 -43.73
C LYS A 26 40.05 -33.24 -42.32
N LYS A 27 40.60 -32.02 -42.18
CA LYS A 27 40.69 -31.35 -40.88
C LYS A 27 39.30 -31.42 -40.26
N LYS A 28 39.09 -32.32 -39.29
CA LYS A 28 37.84 -32.41 -38.53
C LYS A 28 37.59 -30.99 -38.03
N GLY A 29 36.53 -30.35 -38.53
CA GLY A 29 36.29 -28.93 -38.30
C GLY A 29 36.08 -28.67 -36.81
N ARG A 30 37.16 -28.32 -36.10
CA ARG A 30 37.13 -27.96 -34.67
C ARG A 30 36.04 -26.93 -34.38
N GLY A 31 35.80 -25.98 -35.28
CA GLY A 31 34.73 -25.00 -35.18
C GLY A 31 33.32 -25.60 -35.14
N LYS A 32 33.02 -26.65 -35.92
CA LYS A 32 31.71 -27.33 -35.87
C LYS A 32 31.52 -28.13 -34.58
N ALA A 33 32.59 -28.72 -34.06
CA ALA A 33 32.55 -29.45 -32.79
C ALA A 33 32.37 -28.49 -31.60
N VAL A 34 33.08 -27.36 -31.60
CA VAL A 34 32.93 -26.30 -30.59
C VAL A 34 31.54 -25.68 -30.67
N PHE A 35 31.07 -25.30 -31.85
CA PHE A 35 29.71 -24.77 -32.04
C PHE A 35 28.63 -25.73 -31.51
N ARG A 36 28.78 -27.03 -31.79
CA ARG A 36 27.86 -28.07 -31.29
C ARG A 36 27.93 -28.18 -29.75
N PHE A 37 29.11 -28.08 -29.16
CA PHE A 37 29.25 -28.06 -27.70
C PHE A 37 28.55 -26.84 -27.07
N PHE A 38 28.80 -25.65 -27.61
CA PHE A 38 28.16 -24.43 -27.13
C PHE A 38 26.63 -24.49 -27.23
N PHE A 39 26.08 -24.88 -28.38
CA PHE A 39 24.63 -24.87 -28.59
C PHE A 39 23.88 -26.00 -27.89
N PHE A 40 24.45 -27.20 -27.77
CA PHE A 40 23.74 -28.35 -27.20
C PHE A 40 24.05 -28.60 -25.73
N PHE A 41 25.14 -28.04 -25.19
CA PHE A 41 25.52 -28.27 -23.79
C PHE A 41 25.59 -26.97 -23.00
N LEU A 42 26.39 -25.99 -23.43
CA LEU A 42 26.58 -24.77 -22.65
C LEU A 42 25.33 -23.89 -22.63
N PHE A 43 24.68 -23.72 -23.78
CA PHE A 43 23.51 -22.85 -23.90
C PHE A 43 22.29 -23.38 -23.14
N PRO A 44 21.90 -24.67 -23.23
CA PRO A 44 20.84 -25.23 -22.38
C PRO A 44 21.21 -25.18 -20.90
N TYR A 45 22.48 -25.42 -20.55
CA TYR A 45 22.94 -25.30 -19.17
C TYR A 45 22.73 -23.87 -18.65
N LEU A 46 23.14 -22.85 -19.39
CA LEU A 46 22.97 -21.45 -18.99
C LEU A 46 21.49 -21.05 -18.92
N ILE A 47 20.65 -21.51 -19.86
CA ILE A 47 19.21 -21.21 -19.84
C ILE A 47 18.54 -21.86 -18.65
N ILE A 48 18.75 -23.17 -18.42
CA ILE A 48 18.08 -23.90 -17.33
C ILE A 48 18.52 -23.33 -15.99
N ASN A 49 19.83 -23.17 -15.76
CA ASN A 49 20.32 -22.59 -14.51
C ASN A 49 19.94 -21.12 -14.37
N GLY A 50 19.93 -20.36 -15.45
CA GLY A 50 19.47 -18.97 -15.47
C GLY A 50 17.99 -18.85 -15.12
N ALA A 51 17.15 -19.74 -15.63
CA ALA A 51 15.73 -19.79 -15.31
C ALA A 51 15.50 -20.19 -13.85
N ILE A 52 16.19 -21.21 -13.35
CA ILE A 52 16.13 -21.61 -11.93
C ILE A 52 16.57 -20.44 -11.04
N LEU A 53 17.68 -19.77 -11.38
CA LEU A 53 18.18 -18.63 -10.62
C LEU A 53 17.17 -17.48 -10.64
N TYR A 54 16.59 -17.17 -11.80
CA TYR A 54 15.59 -16.12 -11.94
C TYR A 54 14.36 -16.40 -11.06
N LEU A 55 13.85 -17.64 -11.07
CA LEU A 55 12.76 -18.04 -10.18
C LEU A 55 13.18 -18.01 -8.71
N ALA A 56 14.41 -18.41 -8.38
CA ALA A 56 14.91 -18.39 -7.01
C ALA A 56 15.00 -16.96 -6.42
N ILE A 57 15.29 -15.96 -7.25
CA ILE A 57 15.40 -14.55 -6.80
C ILE A 57 14.14 -13.72 -7.05
N SER A 58 13.16 -14.25 -7.79
CA SER A 58 11.92 -13.56 -8.11
C SER A 58 11.16 -13.18 -6.84
N ARG A 59 10.89 -11.89 -6.64
CA ARG A 59 10.16 -11.38 -5.49
C ARG A 59 8.70 -11.10 -5.87
N PRO A 60 7.73 -11.30 -4.96
CA PRO A 60 6.43 -10.69 -5.12
C PRO A 60 6.57 -9.17 -5.01
N THR A 61 5.64 -8.42 -5.59
CA THR A 61 5.53 -6.97 -5.47
C THR A 61 4.22 -6.64 -4.79
N VAL A 62 4.30 -5.88 -3.70
CA VAL A 62 3.14 -5.40 -2.95
C VAL A 62 2.86 -3.97 -3.36
N SER A 63 1.62 -3.70 -3.77
CA SER A 63 1.14 -2.34 -4.04
C SER A 63 -0.17 -2.10 -3.30
N THR A 64 -0.38 -0.88 -2.86
CA THR A 64 -1.55 -0.47 -2.08
C THR A 64 -2.14 0.77 -2.70
N ASP A 65 -3.46 0.83 -2.72
CA ASP A 65 -4.15 2.09 -2.95
C ASP A 65 -4.09 2.96 -1.67
N ASP A 66 -4.34 4.26 -1.81
CA ASP A 66 -4.45 5.16 -0.67
C ASP A 66 -5.57 4.69 0.28
N PRO A 67 -5.39 4.80 1.61
CA PRO A 67 -6.42 4.41 2.55
C PRO A 67 -7.68 5.25 2.34
N ASP A 68 -8.83 4.59 2.34
CA ASP A 68 -10.12 5.22 2.15
C ASP A 68 -11.05 4.92 3.34
N THR A 69 -11.87 5.91 3.70
CA THR A 69 -12.85 5.81 4.78
C THR A 69 -14.19 6.37 4.33
N SER A 70 -15.27 5.62 4.56
CA SER A 70 -16.63 6.09 4.27
C SER A 70 -17.32 6.72 5.48
N ASP A 71 -16.87 6.39 6.69
CA ASP A 71 -17.58 6.69 7.93
C ASP A 71 -16.68 7.33 9.01
N TYR A 72 -15.42 7.63 8.69
CA TYR A 72 -14.40 8.17 9.60
C TYR A 72 -14.12 7.30 10.84
N LYS A 73 -14.69 6.08 10.91
CA LYS A 73 -14.53 5.12 12.01
C LYS A 73 -13.72 3.91 11.61
N SER A 74 -13.81 3.53 10.35
CA SER A 74 -13.11 2.41 9.76
C SER A 74 -12.44 2.84 8.46
N ALA A 75 -11.25 2.29 8.21
CA ALA A 75 -10.54 2.50 6.96
C ALA A 75 -10.43 1.17 6.23
N SER A 76 -10.51 1.21 4.91
CA SER A 76 -10.27 0.06 4.06
C SER A 76 -9.11 0.35 3.12
N ILE A 77 -8.21 -0.62 3.00
CA ILE A 77 -7.06 -0.54 2.10
C ILE A 77 -7.09 -1.74 1.18
N ARG A 78 -7.05 -1.47 -0.12
CA ARG A 78 -6.90 -2.50 -1.15
C ARG A 78 -5.42 -2.75 -1.39
N ILE A 79 -5.05 -4.03 -1.32
CA ILE A 79 -3.70 -4.54 -1.48
C ILE A 79 -3.68 -5.36 -2.75
N ARG A 80 -2.94 -4.90 -3.75
CA ARG A 80 -2.71 -5.62 -5.00
C ARG A 80 -1.36 -6.31 -4.96
N LEU A 81 -1.38 -7.62 -5.22
CA LEU A 81 -0.19 -8.45 -5.20
C LEU A 81 0.15 -8.91 -6.61
N HIS A 82 1.30 -8.48 -7.11
CA HIS A 82 1.83 -8.97 -8.38
C HIS A 82 3.00 -9.91 -8.12
N SER A 83 2.92 -11.15 -8.60
CA SER A 83 4.01 -12.11 -8.44
C SER A 83 4.08 -13.09 -9.61
N LEU A 84 5.30 -13.38 -10.06
CA LEU A 84 5.59 -14.44 -11.03
C LEU A 84 5.41 -15.84 -10.42
N LEU A 85 5.66 -15.97 -9.12
CA LEU A 85 5.52 -17.20 -8.37
C LEU A 85 4.29 -17.13 -7.46
N PRO A 86 3.61 -18.27 -7.17
CA PRO A 86 2.51 -18.29 -6.23
C PRO A 86 2.89 -17.71 -4.87
N ILE A 87 1.98 -16.96 -4.27
CA ILE A 87 2.16 -16.37 -2.95
C ILE A 87 1.81 -17.42 -1.90
N LYS A 88 2.70 -17.60 -0.93
CA LYS A 88 2.58 -18.57 0.16
C LYS A 88 1.92 -17.96 1.39
N ASN A 89 2.25 -16.72 1.71
CA ASN A 89 1.75 -16.05 2.91
C ASN A 89 1.58 -14.55 2.67
N VAL A 90 0.49 -13.99 3.20
CA VAL A 90 0.22 -12.55 3.21
C VAL A 90 -0.14 -12.19 4.64
N LYS A 91 0.55 -11.19 5.19
CA LYS A 91 0.32 -10.70 6.55
C LYS A 91 0.21 -9.19 6.52
N ALA A 92 -0.73 -8.66 7.29
CA ALA A 92 -0.84 -7.25 7.57
C ALA A 92 -0.82 -7.04 9.08
N THR A 93 -0.08 -6.03 9.52
CA THR A 93 -0.01 -5.66 10.93
C THR A 93 -0.11 -4.15 11.09
N LEU A 94 -1.02 -3.69 11.94
CA LEU A 94 -1.18 -2.28 12.31
C LEU A 94 -0.49 -2.06 13.66
N GLU A 95 0.54 -1.21 13.72
CA GLU A 95 1.34 -0.99 14.95
C GLU A 95 1.87 -2.29 15.58
N GLY A 96 2.06 -3.33 14.77
CA GLY A 96 2.51 -4.66 15.20
C GLY A 96 1.39 -5.65 15.55
N GLU A 97 0.14 -5.22 15.65
CA GLU A 97 -1.01 -6.10 15.87
C GLU A 97 -1.52 -6.68 14.55
N PRO A 98 -1.88 -7.98 14.49
CA PRO A 98 -2.34 -8.61 13.26
C PRO A 98 -3.69 -8.05 12.81
N VAL A 99 -3.79 -7.72 11.53
CA VAL A 99 -5.02 -7.22 10.89
C VAL A 99 -5.65 -8.34 10.06
N GLU A 100 -6.98 -8.45 10.13
CA GLU A 100 -7.72 -9.39 9.29
C GLU A 100 -7.70 -8.96 7.82
N LEU A 101 -7.35 -9.90 6.95
CA LEU A 101 -7.34 -9.73 5.51
C LEU A 101 -8.49 -10.51 4.89
N LYS A 102 -9.33 -9.82 4.11
CA LYS A 102 -10.37 -10.44 3.30
C LYS A 102 -9.88 -10.53 1.86
N GLN A 103 -9.93 -11.72 1.28
CA GLN A 103 -9.59 -11.90 -0.12
C GLN A 103 -10.77 -11.46 -1.00
N ASP A 104 -10.51 -10.58 -1.95
CA ASP A 104 -11.46 -10.10 -2.95
C ASP A 104 -10.90 -10.38 -4.35
N GLY A 105 -11.13 -11.59 -4.85
CA GLY A 105 -10.56 -12.07 -6.10
C GLY A 105 -9.03 -12.24 -6.03
N GLU A 106 -8.30 -11.44 -6.80
CA GLU A 106 -6.83 -11.39 -6.80
C GLU A 106 -6.26 -10.40 -5.76
N ASP A 107 -7.10 -9.52 -5.22
CA ASP A 107 -6.71 -8.48 -4.28
C ASP A 107 -7.06 -8.89 -2.84
N TYR A 108 -6.42 -8.21 -1.87
CA TYR A 108 -6.74 -8.33 -0.46
C TYR A 108 -7.26 -7.00 0.08
N ILE A 109 -8.27 -7.05 0.93
CA ILE A 109 -8.82 -5.89 1.61
C ILE A 109 -8.47 -6.01 3.09
N ALA A 110 -7.75 -5.02 3.61
CA ALA A 110 -7.51 -4.85 5.03
C ALA A 110 -8.57 -3.90 5.60
N SER A 111 -9.31 -4.35 6.61
CA SER A 111 -10.23 -3.50 7.38
C SER A 111 -9.54 -3.05 8.66
N LEU A 112 -9.40 -1.74 8.81
CA LEU A 112 -8.73 -1.12 9.95
C LEU A 112 -9.74 -0.42 10.84
N SER A 113 -9.65 -0.66 12.14
CA SER A 113 -10.41 0.05 13.16
C SER A 113 -9.69 1.28 13.70
N ASP A 114 -8.35 1.34 13.57
CA ASP A 114 -7.53 2.35 14.25
C ASP A 114 -6.51 3.00 13.32
N ASN A 115 -6.09 4.21 13.70
CA ASN A 115 -5.00 4.92 13.04
C ASN A 115 -3.66 4.31 13.45
N GLY A 116 -2.65 4.48 12.60
CA GLY A 116 -1.31 4.04 12.86
C GLY A 116 -0.59 3.63 11.59
N ASN A 117 0.46 2.87 11.77
CA ASN A 117 1.30 2.40 10.70
C ASN A 117 0.95 0.96 10.30
N LEU A 118 0.40 0.79 9.10
CA LEU A 118 0.10 -0.50 8.52
C LEU A 118 1.31 -1.05 7.77
N ASN A 119 1.83 -2.19 8.23
CA ASN A 119 2.85 -2.96 7.52
C ASN A 119 2.20 -4.16 6.84
N ILE A 120 2.36 -4.25 5.52
CA ILE A 120 1.88 -5.37 4.72
C ILE A 120 3.09 -6.11 4.18
N ARG A 121 3.11 -7.43 4.38
CA ARG A 121 4.18 -8.31 3.92
C ARG A 121 3.63 -9.48 3.15
N ALA A 122 4.16 -9.71 1.96
CA ALA A 122 3.85 -10.87 1.13
C ALA A 122 5.10 -11.75 0.96
N GLU A 123 4.94 -13.06 1.11
CA GLU A 123 5.99 -14.07 0.95
C GLU A 123 5.60 -15.05 -0.15
N SER A 124 6.49 -15.22 -1.14
CA SER A 124 6.34 -16.17 -2.23
C SER A 124 6.81 -17.58 -1.82
N ILE A 125 6.44 -18.60 -2.60
CA ILE A 125 6.87 -19.99 -2.37
C ILE A 125 8.39 -20.19 -2.37
N ASN A 126 9.15 -19.30 -3.01
CA ASN A 126 10.62 -19.30 -2.99
C ASN A 126 11.22 -18.56 -1.78
N TRP A 127 10.41 -18.28 -0.74
CA TRP A 127 10.81 -17.57 0.49
C TRP A 127 11.28 -16.12 0.28
N MET A 128 11.14 -15.60 -0.94
CA MET A 128 11.36 -14.20 -1.22
C MET A 128 10.12 -13.42 -0.77
N SER A 129 10.36 -12.28 -0.11
CA SER A 129 9.29 -11.44 0.40
C SER A 129 9.49 -9.99 0.06
N ASP A 130 8.39 -9.26 0.01
CA ASP A 130 8.34 -7.82 -0.12
C ASP A 130 7.38 -7.25 0.92
N SER A 131 7.59 -5.99 1.30
CA SER A 131 6.79 -5.32 2.32
C SER A 131 6.61 -3.85 2.02
N VAL A 132 5.39 -3.35 2.23
CA VAL A 132 5.05 -1.94 2.13
C VAL A 132 4.52 -1.43 3.46
N ASN A 133 4.77 -0.16 3.72
CA ASN A 133 4.38 0.53 4.94
C ASN A 133 3.48 1.70 4.57
N VAL A 134 2.27 1.73 5.13
CA VAL A 134 1.24 2.72 4.82
C VAL A 134 0.81 3.39 6.12
N GLN A 135 0.93 4.70 6.18
CA GLN A 135 0.45 5.48 7.31
C GLN A 135 -1.04 5.75 7.16
N VAL A 136 -1.81 5.44 8.21
CA VAL A 136 -3.27 5.61 8.27
C VAL A 136 -3.59 6.62 9.37
N SER A 137 -4.23 7.72 8.99
CA SER A 137 -4.56 8.83 9.90
C SER A 137 -5.93 9.46 9.61
N LEU A 138 -6.84 8.67 9.03
CA LEU A 138 -8.14 9.15 8.55
C LEU A 138 -9.26 9.00 9.60
N LEU A 139 -9.03 8.21 10.65
CA LEU A 139 -10.08 7.86 11.60
C LEU A 139 -10.18 8.92 12.69
N ASP A 140 -11.39 9.40 12.91
CA ASP A 140 -11.65 10.44 13.89
C ASP A 140 -12.13 9.84 15.22
N ARG A 141 -11.47 10.24 16.29
CA ARG A 141 -11.75 9.82 17.67
C ARG A 141 -12.05 11.00 18.58
N THR A 142 -12.01 12.21 18.06
CA THR A 142 -12.14 13.43 18.86
C THR A 142 -13.51 14.01 18.63
N GLY A 143 -14.22 14.33 19.71
CA GLY A 143 -15.50 15.02 19.60
C GLY A 143 -15.33 16.45 19.08
N PRO A 144 -16.40 17.02 18.50
CA PRO A 144 -16.40 18.40 18.03
C PRO A 144 -16.20 19.38 19.20
N VAL A 145 -15.56 20.52 18.97
CA VAL A 145 -15.25 21.50 20.01
C VAL A 145 -16.25 22.65 19.98
N ILE A 146 -16.77 23.02 21.15
CA ILE A 146 -17.53 24.25 21.37
C ILE A 146 -16.55 25.35 21.77
N ASP A 147 -16.52 26.43 21.01
CA ASP A 147 -15.77 27.63 21.38
C ASP A 147 -16.51 28.34 22.51
N LYS A 148 -15.84 28.42 23.68
CA LYS A 148 -16.40 29.07 24.88
C LYS A 148 -16.18 30.57 24.90
N ASP A 149 -15.23 31.06 24.10
CA ASP A 149 -14.90 32.47 24.01
C ASP A 149 -15.81 33.18 22.98
N SER A 150 -16.41 32.41 22.06
CA SER A 150 -17.37 32.86 21.05
C SER A 150 -18.79 32.44 21.41
N VAL A 151 -19.25 32.88 22.59
CA VAL A 151 -20.61 32.61 23.10
C VAL A 151 -21.31 33.93 23.38
N ASP A 152 -22.48 34.13 22.75
CA ASP A 152 -23.35 35.27 23.01
C ASP A 152 -24.68 34.80 23.61
N ILE A 153 -25.00 35.29 24.81
CA ILE A 153 -26.24 34.95 25.53
C ILE A 153 -27.18 36.15 25.43
N GLY A 154 -28.19 36.03 24.57
CA GLY A 154 -29.20 37.03 24.36
C GLY A 154 -30.48 36.79 25.17
N SER A 155 -31.46 37.67 24.99
CA SER A 155 -32.77 37.51 25.63
C SER A 155 -33.55 36.36 24.97
N GLY A 156 -33.46 35.17 25.56
CA GLY A 156 -34.20 33.98 25.13
C GLY A 156 -33.44 33.05 24.18
N TYR A 157 -32.16 33.30 23.91
CA TYR A 157 -31.33 32.46 23.04
C TYR A 157 -29.87 32.44 23.50
N VAL A 158 -29.14 31.39 23.09
CA VAL A 158 -27.67 31.33 23.16
C VAL A 158 -27.12 31.04 21.78
N GLU A 159 -26.12 31.81 21.38
CA GLU A 159 -25.34 31.60 20.17
C GLU A 159 -23.94 31.15 20.54
N PHE A 160 -23.45 30.09 19.91
CA PHE A 160 -22.09 29.59 20.12
C PHE A 160 -21.52 29.04 18.82
N GLN A 161 -20.19 29.02 18.73
CA GLN A 161 -19.49 28.46 17.58
C GLN A 161 -19.01 27.03 17.87
N VAL A 162 -19.18 26.14 16.89
CA VAL A 162 -18.70 24.76 16.93
C VAL A 162 -17.75 24.51 15.77
N SER A 163 -16.71 23.73 16.04
CA SER A 163 -15.73 23.34 15.02
C SER A 163 -15.30 21.90 15.23
N ASP A 164 -15.07 21.20 14.13
CA ASP A 164 -14.33 19.93 14.13
C ASP A 164 -13.32 19.92 12.98
N THR A 165 -12.17 19.31 13.22
CA THR A 165 -11.01 19.36 12.32
C THR A 165 -10.85 18.14 11.41
N GLN A 166 -11.54 17.04 11.69
CA GLN A 166 -11.36 15.79 10.95
C GLN A 166 -12.64 15.36 10.22
N SER A 167 -13.67 14.94 10.95
CA SER A 167 -14.90 14.41 10.36
C SER A 167 -15.96 15.48 10.10
N GLY A 168 -15.81 16.66 10.71
CA GLY A 168 -16.73 17.77 10.64
C GLY A 168 -17.94 17.60 11.57
N VAL A 169 -18.63 18.69 11.87
CA VAL A 169 -19.77 18.67 12.80
C VAL A 169 -21.02 18.13 12.11
N SER A 170 -21.73 17.21 12.79
CA SER A 170 -23.06 16.77 12.36
C SER A 170 -24.12 17.73 12.91
N PHE A 171 -24.39 18.80 12.15
CA PHE A 171 -25.32 19.85 12.57
C PHE A 171 -26.75 19.36 12.81
N ASP A 172 -27.19 18.33 12.09
CA ASP A 172 -28.54 17.76 12.24
C ASP A 172 -28.68 16.95 13.55
N SER A 173 -27.55 16.58 14.18
CA SER A 173 -27.51 15.88 15.47
C SER A 173 -27.57 16.81 16.68
N ILE A 174 -27.48 18.13 16.48
CA ILE A 174 -27.40 19.09 17.59
C ILE A 174 -28.76 19.23 18.26
N TYR A 175 -28.77 19.10 19.58
CA TYR A 175 -29.94 19.38 20.42
C TYR A 175 -29.51 19.95 21.78
N GLY A 176 -30.45 20.60 22.45
CA GLY A 176 -30.26 21.10 23.80
C GLY A 176 -31.27 20.49 24.75
N VAL A 177 -30.92 20.46 26.02
CA VAL A 177 -31.81 20.16 27.13
C VAL A 177 -31.87 21.41 27.99
N ASP A 178 -33.05 22.01 28.12
CA ASP A 178 -33.25 23.17 28.98
C ASP A 178 -33.28 22.78 30.48
N SER A 179 -33.41 23.75 31.38
CA SER A 179 -33.45 23.46 32.81
C SER A 179 -34.68 22.67 33.26
N ASP A 180 -35.75 22.69 32.46
CA ASP A 180 -36.99 21.96 32.73
C ASP A 180 -36.88 20.50 32.26
N GLY A 181 -35.81 20.17 31.54
CA GLY A 181 -35.51 18.83 31.01
C GLY A 181 -36.09 18.59 29.62
N ASP A 182 -36.62 19.63 28.96
CA ASP A 182 -37.21 19.53 27.64
C ASP A 182 -36.12 19.57 26.55
N ASN A 183 -36.29 18.69 25.56
CA ASN A 183 -35.42 18.68 24.39
C ASN A 183 -35.80 19.83 23.45
N VAL A 184 -34.82 20.69 23.17
CA VAL A 184 -34.95 21.81 22.26
C VAL A 184 -34.03 21.64 21.05
N LYS A 185 -34.50 22.11 19.88
CA LYS A 185 -33.71 22.12 18.63
C LYS A 185 -33.12 23.52 18.38
N PRO A 186 -32.04 23.61 17.58
CA PRO A 186 -31.52 24.89 17.11
C PRO A 186 -32.61 25.71 16.41
N ILE A 187 -32.57 27.03 16.65
CA ILE A 187 -33.38 28.02 15.93
C ILE A 187 -32.76 28.27 14.55
N ASP A 188 -31.43 28.44 14.53
CA ASP A 188 -30.66 28.69 13.32
C ASP A 188 -29.30 27.98 13.39
N VAL A 189 -28.79 27.61 12.21
CA VAL A 189 -27.52 26.92 12.05
C VAL A 189 -26.82 27.44 10.79
N ASN A 190 -25.72 28.15 10.99
CA ASN A 190 -24.83 28.54 9.91
C ASN A 190 -23.72 27.49 9.75
N LYS A 191 -23.86 26.63 8.73
CA LYS A 191 -22.91 25.55 8.44
C LYS A 191 -21.54 26.03 7.94
N GLU A 192 -21.47 27.24 7.38
CA GLU A 192 -20.21 27.80 6.87
C GLU A 192 -19.35 28.39 8.00
N SER A 193 -19.97 29.13 8.92
CA SER A 193 -19.26 29.70 10.08
C SER A 193 -19.18 28.76 11.27
N GLY A 194 -20.01 27.72 11.31
CA GLY A 194 -20.15 26.83 12.47
C GLY A 194 -20.92 27.47 13.63
N VAL A 195 -21.64 28.57 13.39
CA VAL A 195 -22.45 29.26 14.41
C VAL A 195 -23.80 28.57 14.55
N VAL A 196 -24.17 28.28 15.80
CA VAL A 196 -25.43 27.62 16.15
C VAL A 196 -26.18 28.47 17.18
N THR A 197 -27.44 28.76 16.88
CA THR A 197 -28.32 29.52 17.77
C THR A 197 -29.36 28.59 18.37
N MET A 198 -29.36 28.47 19.69
CA MET A 198 -30.28 27.63 20.45
C MET A 198 -31.28 28.48 21.25
N PRO A 199 -32.55 28.04 21.40
CA PRO A 199 -33.48 28.71 22.28
C PRO A 199 -33.08 28.45 23.74
N MET A 200 -33.07 29.51 24.55
CA MET A 200 -32.73 29.43 25.97
C MET A 200 -33.84 30.11 26.76
N LYS A 201 -34.86 29.33 27.14
CA LYS A 201 -36.04 29.83 27.88
C LYS A 201 -35.78 30.02 29.38
N ALA A 202 -34.80 29.30 29.92
CA ALA A 202 -34.54 29.23 31.35
C ALA A 202 -33.09 29.58 31.69
N GLU A 203 -32.74 29.59 32.99
CA GLU A 203 -31.43 30.04 33.49
C GLU A 203 -30.23 29.28 32.91
N SER A 204 -30.44 28.04 32.43
CA SER A 204 -29.38 27.25 31.82
C SER A 204 -29.88 26.33 30.71
N ILE A 205 -28.97 25.99 29.79
CA ILE A 205 -29.17 25.00 28.74
C ILE A 205 -27.92 24.13 28.62
N THR A 206 -28.13 22.83 28.43
CA THR A 206 -27.05 21.86 28.13
C THR A 206 -27.19 21.42 26.68
N VAL A 207 -26.21 21.74 25.86
CA VAL A 207 -26.17 21.41 24.43
C VAL A 207 -25.36 20.15 24.21
N TYR A 208 -25.88 19.26 23.37
CA TYR A 208 -25.24 18.05 22.89
C TYR A 208 -25.05 18.16 21.38
N LEU A 209 -23.85 17.82 20.92
CA LEU A 209 -23.52 17.77 19.51
C LEU A 209 -22.68 16.53 19.21
N SER A 210 -22.78 16.04 17.98
CA SER A 210 -21.93 14.96 17.47
C SER A 210 -21.22 15.40 16.19
N ASP A 211 -20.10 14.77 15.88
CA ASP A 211 -19.44 14.87 14.58
C ASP A 211 -20.01 13.83 13.59
N GLN A 212 -19.45 13.77 12.37
CA GLN A 212 -19.83 12.74 11.38
C GLN A 212 -19.31 11.34 11.77
N ALA A 213 -18.25 11.27 12.58
CA ALA A 213 -17.76 10.03 13.18
C ALA A 213 -18.56 9.61 14.44
N GLY A 214 -19.66 10.28 14.79
CA GLY A 214 -20.48 10.00 15.97
C GLY A 214 -19.80 10.21 17.33
N ASN A 215 -18.64 10.85 17.41
CA ASN A 215 -18.07 11.32 18.67
C ASN A 215 -18.90 12.49 19.20
N GLN A 216 -19.10 12.54 20.51
CA GLN A 216 -20.01 13.49 21.14
C GLN A 216 -19.28 14.51 22.01
N SER A 217 -19.84 15.73 22.04
CA SER A 217 -19.42 16.78 22.96
C SER A 217 -20.64 17.44 23.60
N THR A 218 -20.41 17.98 24.80
CA THR A 218 -21.46 18.65 25.59
C THR A 218 -20.97 20.00 26.09
N GLY A 219 -21.82 21.01 25.99
CA GLY A 219 -21.60 22.35 26.55
C GLY A 219 -22.75 22.74 27.47
N LYS A 220 -22.44 23.40 28.58
CA LYS A 220 -23.46 23.97 29.46
C LYS A 220 -23.31 25.47 29.50
N PHE A 221 -24.41 26.17 29.23
CA PHE A 221 -24.49 27.62 29.27
C PHE A 221 -25.49 28.03 30.34
N SER A 222 -25.19 29.11 31.06
CA SER A 222 -26.07 29.67 32.08
C SER A 222 -25.96 31.19 32.12
N LEU A 223 -27.08 31.85 32.41
CA LEU A 223 -27.11 33.27 32.72
C LEU A 223 -26.44 33.45 34.09
N SER A 224 -25.28 34.11 34.13
CA SER A 224 -24.59 34.49 35.38
C SER A 224 -25.10 35.82 35.91
#